data_AF-A0A7N0RHL2-F1
#
_entry.id   AF-A0A7N0RHL2-F1
#
_cell.length_a   1.000
_cell.length_b   1.000
_cell.length_c   1.000
_cell.angle_alpha   90.00
_cell.angle_beta   90.00
_cell.angle_gamma   90.00
#
_symmetry.space_group_name_H-M   'P 1'
#
loop_
_entity.id
_entity.type
_entity.pdbx_description
1 polymer ?
#
loop_
_entity_poly.entity_id
_entity_poly.type
_entity_poly.pdbx_seq_one_letter_code
_entity_poly.pdbx_strand_id
1 'polypeptide(L)'
;MNMEGVEGVSAPPPRFTLTPIQTLKEDILFCVDGDAESQVEMKIATGASGRPLTRLDAIKQAILMFVNAKTTIDPNHRFAFCAIGKSVSWVRKEFNNDVDSALSALRSISVNPTGGLADLTHLFRVAAHEAKKSRAQNRLFRVVVITTSSSMACEPKTLHFRCGLPPRQARTRKLPTKSIRRTCGCPGTCK
;
A
#
# COMPACT_ATOMS: atom_id res chain seq x y z
N MET A 1 4.89 1.61 67.43
CA MET A 1 5.57 1.68 66.12
C MET A 1 4.48 1.63 65.06
N ASN A 2 4.03 2.79 64.58
CA ASN A 2 2.99 2.88 63.56
C ASN A 2 3.64 3.46 62.30
N MET A 3 3.51 2.75 61.18
CA MET A 3 4.09 3.06 59.87
C MET A 3 3.35 4.22 59.19
N GLU A 4 4.10 5.22 58.72
CA GLU A 4 3.63 6.21 57.75
C GLU A 4 3.51 5.55 56.36
N GLY A 5 2.31 5.64 55.76
CA GLY A 5 2.07 5.26 54.38
C GLY A 5 2.49 6.39 53.44
N VAL A 6 3.52 6.16 52.63
CA VAL A 6 3.90 7.04 51.51
C VAL A 6 2.97 6.76 50.32
N GLU A 7 2.06 7.69 50.03
CA GLU A 7 1.34 7.71 48.77
C GLU A 7 2.28 8.16 47.63
N GLY A 8 2.67 7.22 46.79
CA GLY A 8 3.35 7.50 45.54
C GLY A 8 2.37 8.10 44.53
N VAL A 9 2.42 9.42 44.33
CA VAL A 9 1.70 10.10 43.24
C VAL A 9 2.32 9.68 41.90
N SER A 10 1.73 8.68 41.25
CA SER A 10 2.10 8.32 39.88
C SER A 10 1.56 9.38 38.92
N ALA A 11 2.47 10.05 38.20
CA ALA A 11 2.08 10.97 37.14
C ALA A 11 1.32 10.20 36.04
N PRO A 12 0.22 10.76 35.49
CA PRO A 12 -0.51 10.09 34.42
C PRO A 12 0.41 9.92 33.20
N PRO A 13 0.29 8.80 32.47
CA PRO A 13 1.10 8.54 31.30
C PRO A 13 0.95 9.69 30.28
N PRO A 14 2.03 10.09 29.60
CA PRO A 14 1.98 11.17 28.62
C PRO A 14 0.91 10.82 27.57
N ARG A 15 -0.07 11.72 27.43
CA ARG A 15 -1.10 11.59 26.39
C ARG A 15 -0.40 11.66 25.04
N PHE A 16 -0.47 10.57 24.27
CA PHE A 16 -0.04 10.59 22.88
C PHE A 16 -0.84 11.64 22.14
N THR A 17 -0.19 12.74 21.79
CA THR A 17 -0.73 13.79 20.95
C THR A 17 -0.06 13.65 19.59
N LEU A 18 -0.82 13.19 18.60
CA LEU A 18 -0.34 13.21 17.22
C LEU A 18 -0.35 14.67 16.76
N THR A 19 0.77 15.12 16.20
CA THR A 19 0.82 16.44 15.56
C THR A 19 -0.27 16.50 14.50
N PRO A 20 -1.16 17.50 14.49
CA PRO A 20 -2.14 17.65 13.44
C PRO A 20 -1.42 17.80 12.10
N ILE A 21 -1.47 16.75 11.28
CA ILE A 21 -0.97 16.80 9.90
C ILE A 21 -2.13 17.35 9.06
N GLN A 22 -1.87 18.42 8.29
CA GLN A 22 -2.84 18.87 7.30
C GLN A 22 -3.15 17.72 6.33
N THR A 23 -4.42 17.43 6.15
CA THR A 23 -4.88 16.45 5.15
C THR A 23 -4.51 16.98 3.77
N LEU A 24 -3.44 16.41 3.18
CA LEU A 24 -3.05 16.72 1.81
C LEU A 24 -3.98 15.97 0.87
N LYS A 25 -4.31 16.59 -0.26
CA LYS A 25 -5.08 15.97 -1.33
C LYS A 25 -4.26 14.82 -1.92
N GLU A 26 -4.88 13.65 -2.08
CA GLU A 26 -4.19 12.44 -2.53
C GLU A 26 -4.79 11.90 -3.82
N ASP A 27 -3.91 11.44 -4.70
CA ASP A 27 -4.21 10.56 -5.82
C ASP A 27 -3.73 9.16 -5.44
N ILE A 28 -4.67 8.23 -5.32
CA ILE A 28 -4.42 6.87 -4.83
C ILE A 28 -4.66 5.89 -5.97
N LEU A 29 -3.61 5.18 -6.38
CA LEU A 29 -3.67 4.13 -7.39
C LEU A 29 -3.76 2.76 -6.71
N PHE A 30 -4.90 2.09 -6.86
CA PHE A 30 -5.08 0.69 -6.45
C PHE A 30 -4.62 -0.25 -7.54
N CYS A 31 -3.77 -1.20 -7.19
CA CYS A 31 -3.27 -2.22 -8.09
C CYS A 31 -3.60 -3.58 -7.47
N VAL A 32 -4.57 -4.28 -8.06
CA VAL A 32 -5.09 -5.55 -7.53
C VAL A 32 -4.62 -6.67 -8.42
N ASP A 33 -3.97 -7.66 -7.81
CA ASP A 33 -3.66 -8.93 -8.45
C ASP A 33 -4.89 -9.83 -8.47
N GLY A 34 -5.15 -10.41 -9.64
CA GLY A 34 -6.28 -11.31 -9.89
C GLY A 34 -5.85 -12.76 -10.00
N ASP A 35 -4.82 -13.22 -9.30
CA ASP A 35 -4.35 -14.60 -9.41
C ASP A 35 -5.42 -15.64 -9.02
N ALA A 36 -5.27 -16.90 -9.45
CA ALA A 36 -6.19 -17.98 -9.14
C ALA A 36 -6.38 -18.18 -7.61
N GLU A 37 -5.33 -17.91 -6.81
CA GLU A 37 -5.42 -17.93 -5.35
C GLU A 37 -6.43 -16.93 -4.77
N SER A 38 -6.77 -15.88 -5.52
CA SER A 38 -7.78 -14.89 -5.12
C SER A 38 -9.22 -15.42 -5.12
N GLN A 39 -9.47 -16.54 -5.83
CA GLN A 39 -10.79 -17.20 -5.85
C GLN A 39 -11.02 -18.16 -4.70
N VAL A 40 -10.00 -18.44 -3.90
CA VAL A 40 -10.17 -19.32 -2.74
C VAL A 40 -11.13 -18.67 -1.75
N GLU A 41 -12.14 -19.43 -1.33
CA GLU A 41 -13.09 -19.02 -0.32
C GLU A 41 -12.41 -18.83 1.04
N MET A 42 -12.81 -17.81 1.77
CA MET A 42 -12.30 -17.59 3.12
C MET A 42 -13.09 -18.41 4.13
N LYS A 43 -12.37 -19.22 4.91
CA LYS A 43 -12.91 -20.20 5.88
C LYS A 43 -13.88 -19.64 6.94
N ILE A 44 -13.93 -18.32 7.15
CA ILE A 44 -14.71 -17.67 8.23
C ILE A 44 -15.69 -16.62 7.67
N ALA A 45 -15.64 -16.31 6.37
CA ALA A 45 -16.42 -15.23 5.79
C ALA A 45 -17.62 -15.77 5.00
N THR A 46 -18.70 -16.11 5.70
CA THR A 46 -20.04 -16.03 5.08
C THR A 46 -20.35 -14.56 4.89
N GLY A 47 -20.52 -14.12 3.64
CA GLY A 47 -20.96 -12.75 3.35
C GLY A 47 -22.32 -12.45 4.01
N ALA A 48 -22.73 -11.19 4.05
CA ALA A 48 -24.02 -10.77 4.64
C ALA A 48 -25.25 -11.51 4.06
N SER A 49 -25.09 -12.16 2.89
CA SER A 49 -26.10 -12.98 2.20
C SER A 49 -25.95 -14.50 2.42
N GLY A 50 -25.05 -14.95 3.30
CA GLY A 50 -24.74 -16.38 3.51
C GLY A 50 -23.94 -17.02 2.38
N ARG A 51 -23.59 -16.28 1.34
CA ARG A 51 -22.76 -16.77 0.23
C ARG A 51 -21.29 -16.90 0.64
N PRO A 52 -20.58 -17.94 0.17
CA PRO A 52 -19.14 -18.02 0.34
C PRO A 52 -18.45 -16.78 -0.27
N LEU A 53 -17.56 -16.16 0.51
CA LEU A 53 -16.83 -14.96 0.09
C LEU A 53 -15.43 -15.34 -0.38
N THR A 54 -15.10 -15.03 -1.64
CA THR A 54 -13.73 -15.20 -2.14
C THR A 54 -12.81 -14.12 -1.58
N ARG A 55 -11.49 -14.35 -1.57
CA ARG A 55 -10.50 -13.32 -1.19
C ARG A 55 -10.65 -12.07 -2.06
N LEU A 56 -10.87 -12.26 -3.36
CA LEU A 56 -11.07 -11.15 -4.31
C LEU A 56 -12.29 -10.31 -3.94
N ASP A 57 -13.40 -10.95 -3.55
CA ASP A 57 -14.61 -10.22 -3.13
C ASP A 57 -14.36 -9.41 -1.86
N ALA A 58 -13.65 -9.95 -0.86
CA ALA A 58 -13.29 -9.18 0.33
C ALA A 58 -12.33 -8.03 0.02
N ILE A 59 -11.38 -8.23 -0.89
CA ILE A 59 -10.49 -7.15 -1.35
C ILE A 59 -11.33 -6.03 -1.97
N LYS A 60 -12.28 -6.35 -2.85
CA LYS A 60 -13.18 -5.36 -3.46
C LYS A 60 -13.98 -4.62 -2.39
N GLN A 61 -14.55 -5.33 -1.41
CA GLN A 61 -15.29 -4.71 -0.31
C GLN A 61 -14.40 -3.80 0.54
N ALA A 62 -13.19 -4.24 0.90
CA ALA A 62 -12.25 -3.45 1.70
C ALA A 62 -11.81 -2.18 0.97
N ILE A 63 -11.54 -2.27 -0.35
CA ILE A 63 -11.20 -1.09 -1.15
C ILE A 63 -12.39 -0.12 -1.22
N LEU A 64 -13.62 -0.62 -1.41
CA LEU A 64 -14.80 0.22 -1.44
C LEU A 64 -15.03 0.94 -0.09
N MET A 65 -14.87 0.23 1.03
CA MET A 65 -14.92 0.83 2.36
C MET A 65 -13.84 1.91 2.53
N PHE A 66 -12.61 1.64 2.06
CA PHE A 66 -11.53 2.60 2.11
C PHE A 66 -11.82 3.85 1.27
N VAL A 67 -12.33 3.70 0.05
CA VAL A 67 -12.70 4.82 -0.84
C VAL A 67 -13.75 5.69 -0.17
N ASN A 68 -14.80 5.08 0.39
CA ASN A 68 -15.84 5.80 1.13
C ASN A 68 -15.25 6.57 2.32
N ALA A 69 -14.46 5.89 3.16
CA ALA A 69 -13.86 6.50 4.34
C ALA A 69 -12.94 7.68 3.97
N LYS A 70 -12.09 7.51 2.95
CA LYS A 70 -11.19 8.58 2.49
C LYS A 70 -11.96 9.74 1.89
N THR A 71 -12.98 9.49 1.09
CA THR A 71 -13.81 10.56 0.51
C THR A 71 -14.55 11.36 1.58
N THR A 72 -15.00 10.72 2.65
CA THR A 72 -15.59 11.40 3.82
C THR A 72 -14.59 12.29 4.56
N ILE A 73 -13.31 11.89 4.62
CA ILE A 73 -12.24 12.69 5.26
C ILE A 73 -11.92 13.94 4.43
N ASP A 74 -11.78 13.78 3.12
CA ASP A 74 -11.62 14.91 2.18
C ASP A 74 -12.19 14.50 0.80
N PRO A 75 -13.22 15.20 0.30
CA PRO A 75 -13.84 14.89 -0.98
C PRO A 75 -12.89 15.15 -2.17
N ASN A 76 -11.76 15.80 -1.94
CA ASN A 76 -10.74 16.03 -2.97
C ASN A 76 -9.82 14.82 -3.17
N HIS A 77 -9.89 13.76 -2.37
CA HIS A 77 -9.15 12.53 -2.66
C HIS A 77 -9.66 11.88 -3.95
N ARG A 78 -8.76 11.36 -4.79
CA ARG A 78 -9.12 10.72 -6.06
C ARG A 78 -8.48 9.34 -6.16
N PHE A 79 -9.16 8.44 -6.86
CA PHE A 79 -8.82 7.04 -6.95
C PHE A 79 -8.74 6.60 -8.40
N ALA A 80 -7.79 5.71 -8.69
CA ALA A 80 -7.63 5.02 -9.97
C ALA A 80 -7.35 3.54 -9.71
N PHE A 81 -7.60 2.70 -10.71
CA PHE A 81 -7.59 1.24 -10.55
C PHE A 81 -6.83 0.56 -11.69
N CYS A 82 -5.96 -0.37 -11.32
CA CYS A 82 -5.22 -1.25 -12.21
C CYS A 82 -5.40 -2.71 -11.77
N ALA A 83 -5.40 -3.60 -12.75
CA ALA A 83 -5.25 -5.03 -12.52
C ALA A 83 -3.81 -5.44 -12.83
N ILE A 84 -3.25 -6.30 -11.99
CA ILE A 84 -1.92 -6.87 -12.12
C ILE A 84 -2.08 -8.30 -12.66
N GLY A 85 -1.33 -8.61 -13.71
CA GLY A 85 -1.11 -9.97 -14.20
C GLY A 85 0.29 -10.04 -14.82
N LYS A 86 0.45 -10.73 -15.96
CA LYS A 86 1.72 -10.68 -16.75
C LYS A 86 2.14 -9.25 -17.10
N SER A 87 1.17 -8.38 -17.31
CA SER A 87 1.36 -6.95 -17.48
C SER A 87 0.31 -6.18 -16.67
N VAL A 88 0.61 -4.92 -16.38
CA VAL A 88 -0.34 -4.01 -15.76
C VAL A 88 -1.36 -3.55 -16.80
N SER A 89 -2.64 -3.67 -16.45
CA SER A 89 -3.74 -3.17 -17.26
C SER A 89 -4.56 -2.16 -16.47
N TRP A 90 -4.95 -1.08 -17.12
CA TRP A 90 -5.83 -0.08 -16.52
C TRP A 90 -7.25 -0.60 -16.48
N VAL A 91 -7.84 -0.62 -15.29
CA VAL A 91 -9.27 -0.85 -15.11
C VAL A 91 -10.01 0.47 -15.17
N ARG A 92 -9.42 1.50 -14.53
CA ARG A 92 -9.84 2.89 -14.63
C ARG A 92 -8.64 3.79 -14.44
N LYS A 93 -8.26 4.48 -15.52
CA LYS A 93 -7.05 5.32 -15.57
C LYS A 93 -7.24 6.71 -14.97
N GLU A 94 -8.44 7.27 -15.13
CA GLU A 94 -8.73 8.62 -14.68
C GLU A 94 -8.97 8.64 -13.16
N PHE A 95 -8.23 9.51 -12.48
CA PHE A 95 -8.38 9.75 -11.05
C PHE A 95 -9.71 10.47 -10.78
N ASN A 96 -10.64 9.78 -10.12
CA ASN A 96 -11.97 10.29 -9.78
C ASN A 96 -12.27 10.08 -8.28
N ASN A 97 -13.08 10.94 -7.69
CA ASN A 97 -13.58 10.84 -6.32
C ASN A 97 -14.98 10.22 -6.20
N ASP A 98 -15.60 9.88 -7.34
CA ASP A 98 -16.91 9.22 -7.39
C ASP A 98 -16.85 7.75 -6.92
N VAL A 99 -17.70 7.43 -5.95
CA VAL A 99 -17.83 6.10 -5.34
C VAL A 99 -18.45 5.10 -6.31
N ASP A 100 -19.43 5.52 -7.14
CA ASP A 100 -20.09 4.63 -8.10
C ASP A 100 -19.13 4.22 -9.24
N SER A 101 -18.29 5.18 -9.65
CA SER A 101 -17.15 4.95 -10.51
C SER A 101 -16.17 3.92 -9.95
N ALA A 102 -15.84 4.00 -8.66
CA ALA A 102 -14.99 3.03 -7.98
C ALA A 102 -15.65 1.65 -7.90
N LEU A 103 -16.93 1.58 -7.52
CA LEU A 103 -17.71 0.34 -7.48
C LEU A 103 -17.74 -0.35 -8.85
N SER A 104 -17.96 0.42 -9.91
CA SER A 104 -17.97 -0.07 -11.28
C SER A 104 -16.60 -0.62 -11.70
N ALA A 105 -15.52 0.08 -11.35
CA ALA A 105 -14.16 -0.41 -11.60
C ALA A 105 -13.88 -1.71 -10.85
N LEU A 106 -14.24 -1.80 -9.56
CA LEU A 106 -14.06 -2.99 -8.75
C LEU A 106 -14.85 -4.19 -9.28
N ARG A 107 -16.06 -3.98 -9.82
CA ARG A 107 -16.84 -5.04 -10.47
C ARG A 107 -16.14 -5.59 -11.72
N SER A 108 -15.45 -4.75 -12.49
CA SER A 108 -14.71 -5.17 -13.69
C SER A 108 -13.38 -5.87 -13.41
N ILE A 109 -12.85 -5.82 -12.18
CA ILE A 109 -11.67 -6.60 -11.81
C ILE A 109 -12.05 -8.08 -11.76
N SER A 110 -11.54 -8.86 -12.69
CA SER A 110 -11.71 -10.31 -12.75
C SER A 110 -10.40 -11.04 -12.45
N VAL A 111 -10.52 -12.34 -12.24
CA VAL A 111 -9.38 -13.25 -12.13
C VAL A 111 -8.64 -13.28 -13.45
N ASN A 112 -7.32 -13.24 -13.38
CA ASN A 112 -6.46 -13.55 -14.50
C ASN A 112 -6.00 -15.01 -14.36
N PRO A 113 -6.54 -15.94 -15.19
CA PRO A 113 -6.24 -17.36 -15.06
C PRO A 113 -4.81 -17.73 -15.46
N THR A 114 -4.07 -16.80 -16.09
CA THR A 114 -2.66 -17.04 -16.43
C THR A 114 -1.78 -16.67 -15.24
N GLY A 115 -1.63 -17.62 -14.31
CA GLY A 115 -0.66 -17.51 -13.23
C GLY A 115 0.75 -17.20 -13.77
N GLY A 116 1.40 -16.19 -13.20
CA GLY A 116 2.72 -15.75 -13.63
C GLY A 116 3.21 -14.58 -12.76
N LEU A 117 4.53 -14.41 -12.71
CA LEU A 117 5.16 -13.30 -11.97
C LEU A 117 4.61 -11.95 -12.47
N ALA A 118 4.02 -11.20 -11.54
CA ALA A 118 3.59 -9.83 -11.78
C ALA A 118 4.81 -8.94 -12.08
N ASP A 119 4.89 -8.37 -13.29
CA ASP A 119 5.94 -7.40 -13.61
C ASP A 119 5.65 -6.03 -12.96
N LEU A 120 6.09 -5.88 -11.71
CA LEU A 120 6.01 -4.63 -10.97
C LEU A 120 6.88 -3.52 -11.59
N THR A 121 7.85 -3.86 -12.44
CA THR A 121 8.68 -2.85 -13.13
C THR A 121 7.82 -1.96 -13.98
N HIS A 122 6.92 -2.54 -14.79
CA HIS A 122 6.01 -1.78 -15.61
C HIS A 122 5.04 -0.96 -14.75
N LEU A 123 4.55 -1.53 -13.64
CA LEU A 123 3.69 -0.83 -12.70
C LEU A 123 4.34 0.45 -12.19
N PHE A 124 5.55 0.34 -11.64
CA PHE A 124 6.22 1.49 -11.04
C PHE A 124 6.67 2.52 -12.09
N ARG A 125 6.92 2.12 -13.34
CA ARG A 125 7.14 3.08 -14.44
C ARG A 125 5.90 3.92 -14.71
N VAL A 126 4.75 3.28 -14.81
CA VAL A 126 3.45 3.96 -15.01
C VAL A 126 3.13 4.83 -13.80
N ALA A 127 3.30 4.30 -12.59
CA ALA A 127 3.09 5.03 -11.35
C ALA A 127 4.00 6.26 -11.22
N ALA A 128 5.26 6.17 -11.63
CA ALA A 128 6.18 7.30 -11.62
C ALA A 128 5.76 8.42 -12.59
N HIS A 129 5.16 8.07 -13.73
CA HIS A 129 4.60 9.03 -14.66
C HIS A 129 3.39 9.75 -14.05
N GLU A 130 2.45 9.02 -13.46
CA GLU A 130 1.28 9.63 -12.81
C GLU A 130 1.66 10.45 -11.57
N ALA A 131 2.67 10.00 -10.80
CA ALA A 131 3.19 10.75 -9.67
C ALA A 131 3.74 12.14 -10.06
N LYS A 132 4.31 12.29 -11.27
CA LYS A 132 4.74 13.61 -11.76
C LYS A 132 3.55 14.53 -12.00
N LYS A 133 2.46 14.01 -12.57
CA LYS A 133 1.23 14.79 -12.81
C LYS A 133 0.55 15.20 -11.51
N SER A 134 0.42 14.29 -10.54
CA SER A 134 -0.15 14.59 -9.22
C SER A 134 0.65 15.67 -8.50
N ARG A 135 1.98 15.59 -8.55
CA ARG A 135 2.86 16.64 -7.97
C ARG A 135 2.69 17.99 -8.65
N ALA A 136 2.52 18.03 -9.97
CA ALA A 136 2.24 19.28 -10.68
C ALA A 136 0.92 19.94 -10.23
N GLN A 137 -0.01 19.15 -9.69
CA GLN A 137 -1.28 19.62 -9.13
C GLN A 137 -1.22 19.86 -7.61
N ASN A 138 -0.02 19.80 -7.00
CA ASN A 138 0.20 19.89 -5.56
C ASN A 138 -0.55 18.81 -4.75
N ARG A 139 -0.53 17.57 -5.25
CA ARG A 139 -1.20 16.41 -4.65
C ARG A 139 -0.18 15.33 -4.30
N LEU A 140 -0.39 14.62 -3.20
CA LEU A 140 0.36 13.41 -2.90
C LEU A 140 -0.09 12.28 -3.82
N PHE A 141 0.84 11.45 -4.25
CA PHE A 141 0.56 10.26 -5.03
C PHE A 141 0.93 9.02 -4.22
N ARG A 142 -0.02 8.08 -4.08
CA ARG A 142 0.19 6.81 -3.38
C ARG A 142 -0.17 5.64 -4.28
N VAL A 143 0.60 4.57 -4.17
CA VAL A 143 0.30 3.29 -4.81
C VAL A 143 -0.03 2.29 -3.71
N VAL A 144 -1.18 1.63 -3.81
CA VAL A 144 -1.59 0.52 -2.94
C VAL A 144 -1.60 -0.74 -3.79
N VAL A 145 -0.65 -1.63 -3.53
CA VAL A 145 -0.51 -2.90 -4.23
C VAL A 145 -1.08 -4.00 -3.34
N ILE A 146 -2.02 -4.79 -3.88
CA ILE A 146 -2.66 -5.91 -3.20
C ILE A 146 -2.35 -7.17 -4.02
N THR A 147 -1.48 -8.03 -3.49
CA THR A 147 -1.06 -9.29 -4.12
C THR A 147 -1.58 -10.47 -3.31
N THR A 148 -2.18 -11.45 -3.99
CA THR A 148 -2.70 -12.66 -3.33
C THR A 148 -1.76 -13.85 -3.38
N SER A 149 -0.78 -13.86 -4.28
CA SER A 149 0.22 -14.93 -4.38
C SER A 149 1.32 -14.77 -3.31
N SER A 150 1.55 -15.79 -2.48
CA SER A 150 2.63 -15.79 -1.47
C SER A 150 4.02 -16.13 -2.03
N SER A 151 4.12 -16.54 -3.30
CA SER A 151 5.38 -16.92 -3.94
C SER A 151 5.95 -15.79 -4.80
N MET A 152 6.27 -14.66 -4.19
CA MET A 152 7.22 -13.73 -4.80
C MET A 152 8.59 -14.04 -4.21
N ALA A 153 9.32 -14.95 -4.87
CA ALA A 153 10.78 -14.89 -4.85
C ALA A 153 11.13 -13.51 -5.40
N CYS A 154 11.32 -12.55 -4.49
CA CYS A 154 11.64 -11.18 -4.81
C CYS A 154 13.01 -11.21 -5.48
N GLU A 155 13.06 -11.28 -6.81
CA GLU A 155 14.27 -11.01 -7.57
C GLU A 155 14.49 -9.49 -7.52
N PRO A 156 15.48 -8.99 -6.77
CA PRO A 156 15.73 -7.57 -6.71
C PRO A 156 16.44 -7.16 -7.99
N LYS A 157 15.70 -6.94 -9.06
CA LYS A 157 16.18 -6.07 -10.15
C LYS A 157 16.18 -4.67 -9.56
N THR A 158 17.38 -4.17 -9.23
CA THR A 158 17.59 -2.87 -8.59
C THR A 158 16.86 -1.75 -9.34
N LEU A 159 15.67 -1.39 -8.86
CA LEU A 159 14.90 -0.27 -9.37
C LEU A 159 15.50 1.02 -8.81
N HIS A 160 16.46 1.59 -9.55
CA HIS A 160 16.98 2.92 -9.26
C HIS A 160 15.92 3.99 -9.56
N PHE A 161 15.08 4.30 -8.56
CA PHE A 161 14.24 5.50 -8.59
C PHE A 161 15.05 6.71 -8.11
N ARG A 162 15.57 7.51 -9.03
CA ARG A 162 16.00 8.88 -8.71
C ARG A 162 14.77 9.73 -8.42
N CYS A 163 14.45 9.92 -7.14
CA CYS A 163 13.51 10.94 -6.70
C CYS A 163 14.15 12.32 -6.96
N GLY A 164 13.68 13.03 -7.99
CA GLY A 164 14.14 14.39 -8.32
C GLY A 164 13.58 15.45 -7.37
N LEU A 165 13.88 15.33 -6.08
CA LEU A 165 13.72 16.43 -5.14
C LEU A 165 14.96 17.33 -5.25
N PRO A 166 14.83 18.67 -5.43
CA PRO A 166 15.95 19.55 -5.23
C PRO A 166 16.41 19.46 -3.76
N PRO A 167 17.73 19.43 -3.48
CA PRO A 167 18.21 19.31 -2.12
C PRO A 167 17.84 20.57 -1.33
N ARG A 168 16.93 20.44 -0.36
CA ARG A 168 16.85 21.38 0.77
C ARG A 168 18.20 21.28 1.51
N GLN A 169 18.93 22.39 1.56
CA GLN A 169 20.20 22.52 2.27
C GLN A 169 20.03 22.07 3.73
N ALA A 170 20.44 20.84 4.03
CA ALA A 170 20.58 20.34 5.39
C ALA A 170 22.02 20.61 5.84
N ARG A 171 22.15 21.52 6.81
CA ARG A 171 23.39 21.81 7.53
C ARG A 171 24.09 20.51 7.94
N THR A 172 25.35 20.40 7.54
CA THR A 172 26.27 19.31 7.88
C THR A 172 26.51 19.24 9.38
N ARG A 173 26.08 18.15 10.03
CA ARG A 173 26.75 17.60 11.20
C ARG A 173 27.33 16.24 10.82
N LYS A 174 28.66 16.17 10.75
CA LYS A 174 29.44 14.96 10.52
C LYS A 174 29.22 13.99 11.68
N LEU A 175 28.90 12.74 11.39
CA LEU A 175 29.13 11.60 12.30
C LEU A 175 29.84 10.49 11.51
N PRO A 176 30.79 9.78 12.14
CA PRO A 176 31.80 9.01 11.43
C PRO A 176 31.30 7.63 10.98
N THR A 177 31.76 7.25 9.81
CA THR A 177 31.61 5.94 9.16
C THR A 177 32.23 4.81 9.99
N LYS A 178 31.43 3.82 10.39
CA LYS A 178 31.92 2.47 10.70
C LYS A 178 31.44 1.51 9.62
N SER A 179 32.39 1.05 8.83
CA SER A 179 32.25 -0.04 7.86
C SER A 179 32.04 -1.35 8.62
N ILE A 180 30.89 -2.00 8.40
CA ILE A 180 30.66 -3.38 8.82
C ILE A 180 30.59 -4.20 7.53
N ARG A 181 31.68 -4.92 7.23
CA ARG A 181 31.67 -6.05 6.29
C ARG A 181 30.79 -7.14 6.89
N ARG A 182 29.70 -7.51 6.22
CA ARG A 182 29.03 -8.80 6.45
C ARG A 182 29.50 -9.78 5.39
N THR A 183 30.26 -10.78 5.83
CA THR A 183 30.52 -12.00 5.09
C THR A 183 29.28 -12.88 5.16
N CYS A 184 28.67 -13.16 4.01
CA CYS A 184 27.60 -14.16 3.88
C CYS A 184 28.28 -15.52 3.68
N GLY A 185 28.29 -16.37 4.71
CA GLY A 185 28.64 -17.78 4.57
C GLY A 185 27.44 -18.56 4.06
N CYS A 186 27.55 -19.19 2.90
CA CYS A 186 26.59 -20.18 2.42
C CYS A 186 26.90 -21.55 3.08
N PRO A 187 25.93 -22.25 3.67
CA PRO A 187 26.06 -23.68 3.94
C PRO A 187 25.35 -24.47 2.83
N GLY A 188 26.08 -25.40 2.20
CA GLY A 188 25.45 -26.49 1.47
C GLY A 188 26.27 -27.04 0.29
N THR A 189 26.90 -28.20 0.51
CA THR A 189 26.87 -29.30 -0.46
C THR A 189 26.89 -30.62 0.30
N CYS A 190 25.76 -31.34 0.26
CA CYS A 190 25.71 -32.78 0.48
C CYS A 190 26.45 -33.49 -0.66
N LYS A 191 27.45 -34.28 -0.32
CA LYS A 191 27.69 -35.64 -0.78
C LYS A 191 28.51 -36.35 0.28
#